data_AF-A0A356FY18-F1
#
_entry.id   AF-A0A356FY18-F1
#
_cell.length_a   1.000
_cell.length_b   1.000
_cell.length_c   1.000
_cell.angle_alpha   90.00
_cell.angle_beta   90.00
_cell.angle_gamma   90.00
#
_symmetry.space_group_name_H-M   'P 1'
#
loop_
_entity.id
_entity.type
_entity.pdbx_description
1 polymer ?
#
loop_
_entity_poly.entity_id
_entity_poly.type
_entity_poly.pdbx_seq_one_letter_code
_entity_poly.pdbx_strand_id
1 'polypeptide(L)' 'MTEKAPHIPVLLNEVIENIAPKDGGVYVDGTFGAGGYTRAVLDAANCTVYAID' A
#
# COMPACT_ATOMS: atom_id res chain seq x y z
N MET A 1 -22.70 -14.29 12.08
CA MET A 1 -21.23 -14.19 12.00
C MET A 1 -20.92 -12.73 11.78
N THR A 2 -20.16 -12.10 12.68
CA THR A 2 -19.83 -10.68 12.56
C THR A 2 -18.84 -10.50 11.42
N GLU A 3 -19.29 -9.96 10.28
CA GLU A 3 -18.37 -9.42 9.27
C GLU A 3 -17.47 -8.40 9.95
N LYS A 4 -16.17 -8.71 9.98
CA LYS A 4 -15.15 -7.77 10.46
C LYS A 4 -15.16 -6.63 9.45
N ALA A 5 -15.53 -5.42 9.87
CA ALA A 5 -15.55 -4.26 8.99
C ALA A 5 -14.24 -4.19 8.19
N PRO A 6 -14.28 -3.89 6.88
CA PRO A 6 -13.07 -3.85 6.06
C PRO A 6 -12.06 -2.89 6.69
N HIS A 7 -10.81 -3.34 6.81
CA HIS A 7 -9.74 -2.51 7.36
C HIS A 7 -9.52 -1.31 6.45
N ILE A 8 -9.75 -0.10 6.96
CA ILE A 8 -9.54 1.15 6.23
C ILE A 8 -8.13 1.66 6.56
N PRO A 9 -7.20 1.73 5.58
CA PRO A 9 -5.86 2.24 5.84
C PRO A 9 -5.89 3.72 6.21
N VAL A 10 -5.07 4.12 7.18
CA VAL A 10 -5.02 5.49 7.72
C VAL A 10 -4.15 6.36 6.82
N LEU A 11 -4.65 7.52 6.38
CA LEU A 11 -3.90 8.45 5.52
C LEU A 11 -3.40 7.83 4.19
N LEU A 12 -4.18 6.91 3.60
CA LEU A 12 -3.78 6.20 2.38
C LEU A 12 -3.45 7.17 1.24
N ASN A 13 -4.33 8.14 1.00
CA ASN A 13 -4.18 9.07 -0.11
C ASN A 13 -2.96 9.95 0.08
N GLU A 14 -2.77 10.49 1.29
CA GLU A 14 -1.63 11.33 1.64
C GLU A 14 -0.30 10.57 1.47
N VAL A 15 -0.26 9.29 1.84
CA VAL A 15 0.93 8.45 1.62
C VAL A 15 1.21 8.30 0.13
N ILE A 16 0.22 7.94 -0.68
CA ILE A 16 0.38 7.75 -2.12
C ILE A 16 0.79 9.06 -2.82
N GLU A 17 0.20 10.19 -2.44
CA GLU A 17 0.56 11.51 -2.96
C GLU A 17 2.00 11.89 -2.62
N ASN A 18 2.46 11.62 -1.39
CA ASN A 18 3.81 11.99 -0.96
C ASN A 18 4.91 11.10 -1.55
N ILE A 19 4.69 9.78 -1.60
CA ILE A 19 5.70 8.86 -2.17
C ILE A 19 5.68 8.83 -3.69
N ALA A 20 4.55 9.26 -4.30
CA ALA A 20 4.32 9.41 -5.73
C ALA A 20 4.90 8.25 -6.57
N PRO A 21 4.33 7.03 -6.48
CA PRO A 21 4.87 5.83 -7.11
C PRO A 21 5.21 6.02 -8.59
N LYS A 22 6.30 5.41 -9.05
CA LYS A 22 6.82 5.51 -10.42
C LYS A 22 6.97 4.14 -11.03
N ASP A 23 6.71 4.06 -12.34
CA ASP A 23 6.95 2.85 -13.11
C ASP A 23 8.43 2.43 -13.01
N GLY A 24 8.65 1.13 -12.82
CA GLY A 24 9.98 0.56 -12.55
C GLY A 24 10.54 0.86 -11.15
N GLY A 25 9.80 1.59 -10.30
CA GLY A 25 10.21 1.88 -8.93
C GLY A 25 10.29 0.62 -8.05
N VAL A 26 11.09 0.71 -6.99
CA VAL A 26 11.21 -0.34 -5.98
C VAL A 26 10.91 0.27 -4.61
N TYR A 27 9.89 -0.25 -3.94
CA TYR A 27 9.38 0.25 -2.67
C TYR A 27 9.45 -0.82 -1.60
N VAL A 28 9.46 -0.38 -0.34
CA VAL A 28 9.37 -1.26 0.83
C VAL A 28 8.12 -0.89 1.62
N ASP A 29 7.22 -1.86 1.82
CA ASP A 29 6.14 -1.78 2.81
C ASP A 29 6.63 -2.50 4.06
N GLY A 30 7.12 -1.74 5.04
CA GLY A 30 7.73 -2.30 6.25
C GLY A 30 6.73 -2.82 7.30
N THR A 31 5.42 -2.69 7.04
CA THR A 31 4.35 -3.05 7.96
C THR A 31 3.14 -3.58 7.19
N PHE A 32 3.35 -4.66 6.43
CA PHE A 32 2.41 -5.14 5.42
C PHE A 32 0.98 -5.27 5.93
N GLY A 33 0.77 -5.89 7.09
CA GLY A 33 -0.55 -6.07 7.71
C GLY A 33 -1.55 -6.70 6.74
N ALA A 34 -2.64 -5.97 6.46
CA ALA A 34 -3.66 -6.40 5.49
C ALA A 34 -3.34 -6.05 4.03
N GLY A 35 -2.18 -5.44 3.75
CA GLY A 35 -1.70 -5.11 2.40
C GLY A 35 -2.32 -3.87 1.76
N GLY A 36 -3.02 -3.03 2.53
CA GLY A 36 -3.75 -1.87 2.00
C GLY A 36 -2.86 -0.85 1.29
N TYR A 37 -1.69 -0.53 1.86
CA TYR A 37 -0.73 0.40 1.25
C TYR A 37 -0.01 -0.23 0.07
N THR A 38 0.52 -1.45 0.23
CA THR A 38 1.11 -2.22 -0.87
C THR A 38 0.21 -2.25 -2.10
N ARG A 39 -1.09 -2.51 -1.92
CA ARG A 39 -2.04 -2.52 -3.04
C ARG A 39 -2.18 -1.15 -3.69
N ALA A 40 -2.35 -0.10 -2.90
CA ALA A 40 -2.47 1.25 -3.44
C ALA A 40 -1.21 1.71 -4.21
N VAL A 41 -0.02 1.27 -3.79
CA VAL A 41 1.24 1.53 -4.52
C VAL A 41 1.27 0.83 -5.87
N LEU A 42 0.91 -0.46 -5.91
CA LEU A 42 0.87 -1.27 -7.13
C LEU A 42 -0.24 -0.84 -8.09
N ASP A 43 -1.36 -0.31 -7.58
CA ASP A 43 -2.43 0.26 -8.40
C ASP A 43 -2.01 1.62 -9.01
N ALA A 44 -1.10 2.36 -8.36
CA ALA A 44 -0.64 3.67 -8.81
C ALA A 44 0.49 3.63 -9.84
N ALA A 45 1.30 2.56 -9.88
CA ALA A 45 2.42 2.42 -10.83
C ALA A 45 2.78 0.96 -11.10
N ASN A 46 3.35 0.68 -12.27
CA ASN A 46 3.95 -0.61 -12.58
C ASN A 46 5.31 -0.75 -11.90
N CYS A 47 5.31 -1.12 -10.62
CA CYS A 47 6.50 -1.15 -9.77
C CYS A 47 6.63 -2.46 -8.98
N THR A 48 7.73 -2.58 -8.23
CA THR A 48 7.97 -3.70 -7.30
C THR A 48 7.85 -3.22 -5.86
N VAL A 49 7.15 -3.98 -5.01
CA VAL A 49 7.07 -3.72 -3.56
C VAL A 49 7.59 -4.93 -2.81
N TYR A 50 8.57 -4.72 -1.92
CA TYR A 50 8.99 -5.71 -0.93
C TYR A 50 8.24 -5.45 0.38
N ALA A 51 7.40 -6.39 0.78
CA ALA A 51 6.56 -6.27 1.96
C ALA A 51 7.11 -7.11 3.12
N ILE A 52 7.09 -6.55 4.32
CA ILE A 52 7.57 -7.18 5.57
C ILE A 52 6.49 -7.01 6.64
N ASP A 53 6.26 -8.03 7.45
CA ASP A 53 5.44 -8.00 8.68
C ASP A 53 6.05 -8.94 9.73
#